data_AF-A0A6N6RDY9-F1
#
_entry.id   AF-A0A6N6RDY9-F1
#
_cell.length_a   1.000
_cell.length_b   1.000
_cell.length_c   1.000
_cell.angle_alpha   90.00
_cell.angle_beta   90.00
_cell.angle_gamma   90.00
#
_symmetry.space_group_name_H-M   'P 1'
#
loop_
_entity.id
_entity.type
_entity.pdbx_description
1 polymer ?
#
loop_
_entity_poly.entity_id
_entity_poly.type
_entity_poly.pdbx_seq_one_letter_code
_entity_poly.pdbx_strand_id
1 'polypeptide(L)'
;MNKQLTLTTTLSTIGWLLLRLTILNVVILIVAFALAAARNLFEPTDQFVMTFPFRLYVATLFLTNLVYIIGNTFESIYLRLWDKAINVRDFEKKFFKAGLAMTLIVNATGVVMYVIDYLE
;
A
#
# COMPACT_ATOMS: atom_id res chain seq x y z
N MET A 1 22.84 10.97 28.42
CA MET A 1 22.28 10.81 27.06
C MET A 1 20.95 11.56 26.98
N ASN A 2 20.86 12.56 26.10
CA ASN A 2 19.84 13.61 26.12
C ASN A 2 18.45 13.12 25.67
N LYS A 3 17.46 13.10 26.59
CA LYS A 3 16.06 12.74 26.30
C LYS A 3 15.41 13.58 25.18
N GLN A 4 15.87 14.83 24.99
CA GLN A 4 15.41 15.70 23.91
C GLN A 4 15.89 15.24 22.53
N LEU A 5 17.11 14.68 22.41
CA LEU A 5 17.65 14.20 21.14
C LEU A 5 16.95 12.91 20.66
N THR A 6 16.49 12.08 21.61
CA THR A 6 15.70 10.87 21.33
C THR A 6 14.27 11.18 20.90
N LEU A 7 13.67 12.29 21.38
CA LEU A 7 12.31 12.68 21.00
C LEU A 7 12.21 13.19 19.56
N THR A 8 13.14 14.06 19.14
CA THR A 8 13.15 14.63 17.79
C THR A 8 13.42 13.57 16.71
N THR A 9 14.31 12.61 16.99
CA THR A 9 14.60 11.47 16.11
C THR A 9 13.43 10.50 15.99
N THR A 10 12.69 10.27 17.09
CA THR A 10 11.48 9.44 17.08
C THR A 10 10.35 10.09 16.28
N LEU A 11 10.09 11.39 16.50
CA LEU A 11 9.11 12.17 15.74
C LEU A 11 9.41 12.20 14.24
N SER A 12 10.67 12.39 13.87
CA SER A 12 11.10 12.34 12.47
C SER A 12 10.84 10.97 11.83
N THR A 13 11.03 9.89 12.57
CA THR A 13 10.82 8.52 12.09
C THR A 13 9.33 8.22 11.91
N ILE A 14 8.49 8.61 12.87
CA ILE A 14 7.04 8.47 12.78
C ILE A 14 6.50 9.29 11.60
N GLY A 15 6.93 10.55 11.47
CA GLY A 15 6.54 11.41 10.35
C GLY A 15 6.92 10.83 8.99
N TRP A 16 8.10 10.21 8.88
CA TRP A 16 8.54 9.53 7.65
C TRP A 16 7.64 8.34 7.30
N LEU A 17 7.32 7.49 8.29
CA LEU A 17 6.45 6.33 8.09
C LEU A 17 5.03 6.75 7.69
N LEU A 18 4.47 7.78 8.32
CA LEU A 18 3.16 8.33 7.97
C LEU A 18 3.15 8.91 6.56
N LEU A 19 4.18 9.68 6.18
CA LEU A 19 4.30 10.23 4.83
C LEU A 19 4.35 9.11 3.78
N ARG A 20 5.14 8.05 4.02
CA ARG A 20 5.22 6.89 3.12
C ARG A 20 3.90 6.14 3.02
N LEU A 21 3.22 5.95 4.14
CA LEU A 21 1.89 5.34 4.18
C LEU A 21 0.89 6.18 3.37
N THR A 22 0.88 7.50 3.54
CA THR A 22 0.03 8.40 2.76
C THR A 22 0.31 8.30 1.26
N ILE A 23 1.59 8.32 0.86
CA ILE A 23 1.97 8.17 -0.55
C ILE A 23 1.45 6.83 -1.11
N LEU A 24 1.62 5.73 -0.36
CA LEU A 24 1.15 4.41 -0.79
C LEU A 24 -0.37 4.38 -1.01
N ASN A 25 -1.13 4.98 -0.10
CA ASN A 25 -2.58 5.08 -0.20
C ASN A 25 -3.04 6.00 -1.34
N VAL A 26 -2.33 7.11 -1.58
CA VAL A 26 -2.59 7.99 -2.74
C VAL A 26 -2.34 7.24 -4.04
N VAL A 27 -1.29 6.43 -4.14
CA VAL A 27 -1.04 5.59 -5.33
C VAL A 27 -2.17 4.59 -5.55
N ILE A 28 -2.63 3.89 -4.50
CA ILE A 28 -3.75 2.96 -4.58
C ILE A 28 -5.03 3.67 -5.07
N LEU A 29 -5.29 4.87 -4.56
CA LEU A 29 -6.44 5.68 -4.95
C LEU A 29 -6.36 6.09 -6.43
N ILE A 30 -5.21 6.59 -6.89
CA ILE A 30 -5.00 6.99 -8.29
C ILE A 30 -5.22 5.79 -9.23
N VAL A 31 -4.69 4.62 -8.88
CA VAL A 31 -4.87 3.40 -9.68
C VAL A 31 -6.34 2.99 -9.75
N ALA A 32 -7.06 3.05 -8.63
CA ALA A 32 -8.49 2.75 -8.61
C ALA A 32 -9.31 3.72 -9.47
N PHE A 33 -9.02 5.02 -9.40
CA PHE A 33 -9.66 6.02 -10.27
C PHE A 33 -9.34 5.79 -11.76
N ALA A 34 -8.09 5.46 -12.08
CA ALA A 34 -7.68 5.16 -13.45
C ALA A 34 -8.43 3.93 -13.99
N LEU A 35 -8.60 2.89 -13.19
CA LEU A 35 -9.37 1.70 -13.56
C LEU A 35 -10.87 2.00 -13.72
N ALA A 36 -11.45 2.80 -12.82
CA ALA A 36 -12.85 3.23 -12.94
C ALA A 36 -13.07 4.07 -14.21
N ALA A 37 -12.17 5.00 -14.52
CA ALA A 37 -12.21 5.80 -15.74
C ALA A 37 -12.03 4.93 -16.99
N ALA A 38 -11.07 3.99 -16.98
CA ALA A 38 -10.86 3.06 -18.09
C ALA A 38 -12.12 2.22 -18.35
N ARG A 39 -12.74 1.66 -17.30
CA ARG A 39 -13.99 0.90 -17.44
C ARG A 39 -15.10 1.75 -18.03
N ASN A 40 -15.27 2.99 -17.57
CA ASN A 40 -16.31 3.90 -18.07
C ASN A 40 -16.16 4.24 -19.57
N LEU A 41 -14.95 4.10 -20.15
CA LEU A 41 -14.75 4.25 -21.60
C LEU A 41 -15.28 3.06 -22.42
N PHE A 42 -15.30 1.85 -21.84
CA PHE A 42 -15.75 0.62 -22.51
C PHE A 42 -17.20 0.27 -22.19
N GLU A 43 -17.63 0.50 -20.95
CA GLU A 43 -18.99 0.26 -20.46
C GLU A 43 -19.51 1.56 -19.83
N PRO A 44 -20.28 2.39 -20.56
CA PRO A 44 -20.98 3.52 -19.98
C PRO A 44 -22.16 2.99 -19.14
N THR A 45 -21.87 2.43 -17.97
CA THR A 45 -22.88 2.06 -16.97
C THR A 45 -23.31 3.29 -16.17
N ASP A 46 -24.56 3.30 -15.70
CA ASP A 46 -25.04 4.28 -14.72
C ASP A 46 -24.01 4.47 -13.59
N GLN A 47 -23.76 5.74 -13.25
CA GLN A 47 -22.67 6.25 -12.42
C GLN A 47 -22.49 5.57 -11.04
N PHE A 48 -23.42 4.68 -10.65
CA PHE A 48 -23.48 4.00 -9.37
C PHE A 48 -23.08 2.52 -9.37
N VAL A 49 -22.92 1.86 -10.53
CA VAL A 49 -22.47 0.44 -10.56
C VAL A 49 -20.95 0.36 -10.62
N MET A 50 -20.26 0.93 -9.62
CA MET A 50 -18.79 0.87 -9.45
C MET A 50 -18.33 -0.33 -8.60
N THR A 51 -19.11 -1.41 -8.54
CA THR A 51 -18.88 -2.52 -7.61
C THR A 51 -17.51 -3.19 -7.80
N PHE A 52 -17.06 -3.37 -9.05
CA PHE A 52 -15.78 -4.01 -9.35
C PHE A 52 -14.56 -3.10 -8.99
N PRO A 53 -14.43 -1.87 -9.53
CA PRO A 53 -13.31 -1.00 -9.17
C PRO A 53 -13.24 -0.70 -7.67
N PHE A 54 -14.40 -0.57 -7.01
CA PHE A 54 -14.46 -0.34 -5.57
C PHE A 54 -14.01 -1.57 -4.76
N ARG A 55 -14.47 -2.78 -5.10
CA ARG A 55 -14.00 -4.02 -4.45
C ARG A 55 -12.50 -4.20 -4.61
N LEU A 56 -11.97 -3.93 -5.80
CA LEU A 56 -10.55 -4.02 -6.10
C LEU A 56 -9.74 -2.97 -5.31
N TYR A 57 -10.25 -1.74 -5.22
CA TYR A 57 -9.68 -0.70 -4.37
C TYR A 57 -9.59 -1.15 -2.91
N VAL A 58 -10.71 -1.62 -2.33
CA VAL A 58 -10.76 -2.08 -0.93
C VAL A 58 -9.78 -3.23 -0.69
N ALA A 59 -9.76 -4.24 -1.56
CA ALA A 59 -8.84 -5.36 -1.46
C ALA A 59 -7.37 -4.90 -1.52
N THR A 60 -7.04 -4.02 -2.48
CA THR A 60 -5.69 -3.46 -2.64
C THR A 60 -5.28 -2.65 -1.43
N LEU A 61 -6.18 -1.80 -0.92
CA LEU A 61 -5.97 -0.96 0.26
C LEU A 61 -5.62 -1.83 1.48
N PHE A 62 -6.43 -2.83 1.79
CA PHE A 62 -6.21 -3.68 2.96
C PHE A 62 -4.96 -4.54 2.82
N LEU A 63 -4.79 -5.25 1.70
CA LEU A 63 -3.65 -6.16 1.51
C LEU A 63 -2.32 -5.40 1.50
N THR A 64 -2.26 -4.27 0.79
CA THR A 64 -1.03 -3.49 0.67
C THR A 64 -0.62 -2.85 2.00
N ASN A 65 -1.58 -2.24 2.71
CA ASN A 65 -1.29 -1.69 4.04
C ASN A 65 -0.93 -2.79 5.05
N LEU A 66 -1.57 -3.96 4.98
CA LEU A 66 -1.25 -5.09 5.83
C LEU A 66 0.17 -5.58 5.61
N VAL A 67 0.58 -5.81 4.35
CA VAL A 67 1.96 -6.19 4.01
C VAL A 67 2.96 -5.14 4.49
N TYR A 68 2.66 -3.86 4.30
CA TYR A 68 3.54 -2.78 4.71
C TYR A 68 3.69 -2.68 6.23
N ILE A 69 2.59 -2.71 6.99
CA ILE A 69 2.61 -2.60 8.45
C ILE A 69 3.27 -3.83 9.06
N ILE A 70 2.80 -5.04 8.69
CA ILE A 70 3.31 -6.29 9.24
C ILE A 70 4.79 -6.46 8.90
N GLY A 71 5.21 -6.22 7.66
CA GLY A 71 6.60 -6.32 7.25
C GLY A 71 7.52 -5.41 8.08
N ASN A 72 7.14 -4.13 8.23
CA ASN A 72 7.90 -3.19 9.06
C ASN A 72 7.92 -3.59 10.54
N THR A 73 6.81 -4.08 11.08
CA THR A 73 6.73 -4.54 12.49
C THR A 73 7.60 -5.77 12.73
N PHE A 74 7.52 -6.79 11.86
CA PHE A 74 8.34 -7.99 11.99
C PHE A 74 9.83 -7.70 11.90
N GLU A 75 10.25 -6.88 10.93
CA GLU A 75 11.66 -6.50 10.80
C GLU A 75 12.15 -5.71 12.02
N SER A 76 11.32 -4.81 12.55
CA SER A 76 11.63 -4.05 13.76
C SER A 76 11.80 -4.97 14.98
N ILE A 77 10.93 -5.96 15.13
CA ILE A 77 11.01 -6.96 16.20
C ILE A 77 12.26 -7.84 16.02
N TYR A 78 12.52 -8.29 14.80
CA TYR A 78 13.68 -9.12 14.45
C TYR A 78 15.00 -8.40 14.77
N LEU A 79 15.17 -7.16 14.33
CA LEU A 79 16.39 -6.39 14.61
C LEU A 79 16.59 -6.16 16.11
N ARG A 80 15.50 -5.93 16.85
CA ARG A 80 15.54 -5.75 18.31
C ARG A 80 15.86 -7.05 19.06
N LEU A 81 15.32 -8.19 18.63
CA LEU A 81 15.61 -9.49 19.23
C LEU A 81 17.07 -9.94 19.00
N TRP A 82 17.69 -9.50 17.91
CA TRP A 82 19.08 -9.81 17.56
C TRP A 82 20.08 -8.70 17.92
N ASP A 83 19.64 -7.69 18.68
CA ASP A 83 20.45 -6.55 19.15
C ASP A 83 21.23 -5.83 18.01
N LYS A 84 20.64 -5.82 16.81
CA LYS A 84 21.21 -5.17 15.61
C LYS A 84 20.82 -3.69 15.59
N ALA A 85 21.68 -2.87 15.00
CA ALA A 85 21.40 -1.45 14.79
C ALA A 85 20.12 -1.26 13.96
N ILE A 86 19.13 -0.55 14.53
CA ILE A 86 17.84 -0.31 13.89
C ILE A 86 17.93 0.95 13.01
N ASN A 87 18.03 0.76 11.69
CA ASN A 87 17.83 1.84 10.73
C ASN A 87 16.48 1.69 10.03
N VAL A 88 15.46 2.36 10.57
CA VAL A 88 14.07 2.29 10.06
C VAL A 88 13.97 2.65 8.59
N ARG A 89 14.75 3.61 8.12
CA ARG A 89 14.66 4.10 6.74
C ARG A 89 15.15 3.10 5.69
N ASP A 90 16.03 2.18 6.06
CA ASP A 90 16.63 1.25 5.10
C ASP A 90 15.73 0.05 4.83
N PHE A 91 15.16 -0.55 5.89
CA PHE A 91 14.22 -1.65 5.71
C PHE A 91 12.84 -1.15 5.25
N GLU A 92 12.39 0.03 5.69
CA GLU A 92 11.11 0.61 5.25
C GLU A 92 11.04 0.74 3.74
N LYS A 93 12.11 1.19 3.08
CA LYS A 93 12.18 1.26 1.61
C LYS A 93 11.92 -0.08 0.93
N LYS A 94 12.36 -1.20 1.53
CA LYS A 94 12.11 -2.54 1.00
C LYS A 94 10.64 -2.90 1.11
N PHE A 95 10.02 -2.64 2.26
CA PHE A 95 8.59 -2.89 2.46
C PHE A 95 7.70 -1.94 1.67
N PHE A 96 8.12 -0.70 1.44
CA PHE A 96 7.44 0.23 0.55
C PHE A 96 7.41 -0.28 -0.89
N LYS A 97 8.55 -0.77 -1.39
CA LYS A 97 8.63 -1.43 -2.71
C LYS A 97 7.77 -2.69 -2.76
N ALA A 98 7.77 -3.50 -1.71
CA ALA A 98 6.92 -4.69 -1.61
C ALA A 98 5.43 -4.30 -1.62
N GLY A 99 5.04 -3.23 -0.93
CA GLY A 99 3.68 -2.68 -0.98
C GLY A 99 3.28 -2.24 -2.38
N LEU A 100 4.15 -1.52 -3.11
CA LEU A 100 3.90 -1.16 -4.50
C LEU A 100 3.75 -2.38 -5.41
N ALA A 101 4.59 -3.40 -5.22
CA ALA A 101 4.47 -4.66 -5.95
C ALA A 101 3.14 -5.37 -5.64
N MET A 102 2.70 -5.36 -4.38
CA MET A 102 1.40 -5.91 -3.99
C MET A 102 0.24 -5.16 -4.65
N THR A 103 0.31 -3.83 -4.71
CA THR A 103 -0.66 -3.01 -5.45
C THR A 103 -0.77 -3.47 -6.91
N LEU A 104 0.36 -3.65 -7.59
CA LEU A 104 0.39 -4.12 -8.97
C LEU A 104 -0.19 -5.53 -9.12
N ILE A 105 0.19 -6.47 -8.26
CA ILE A 105 -0.28 -7.86 -8.30
C ILE A 105 -1.81 -7.91 -8.14
N VAL A 106 -2.35 -7.23 -7.12
CA VAL A 106 -3.78 -7.25 -6.84
C VAL A 106 -4.57 -6.63 -8.00
N ASN A 107 -4.12 -5.46 -8.48
CA ASN A 107 -4.81 -4.80 -9.60
C ASN A 107 -4.72 -5.60 -10.90
N ALA A 108 -3.55 -6.16 -11.24
CA ALA A 108 -3.40 -7.01 -12.42
C ALA A 108 -4.29 -8.26 -12.34
N THR A 109 -4.31 -8.93 -11.18
CA THR A 109 -5.17 -10.09 -10.95
C THR A 109 -6.63 -9.73 -11.07
N GLY A 110 -7.05 -8.61 -10.48
CA GLY A 110 -8.42 -8.12 -10.57
C GLY A 110 -8.85 -7.85 -12.02
N VAL A 111 -7.99 -7.19 -12.80
CA VAL A 111 -8.26 -6.92 -14.23
C VAL A 111 -8.37 -8.23 -15.02
N VAL A 112 -7.48 -9.19 -14.79
CA VAL A 112 -7.56 -10.51 -15.45
C VAL A 112 -8.86 -11.23 -15.12
N MET A 113 -9.26 -11.25 -13.83
CA MET A 113 -10.53 -11.86 -13.42
C MET A 113 -11.72 -11.17 -14.09
N TYR A 114 -11.72 -9.84 -14.17
CA TYR A 114 -12.79 -9.10 -14.86
C TYR A 114 -12.86 -9.43 -16.36
N VAL A 115 -11.71 -9.59 -17.03
CA VAL A 115 -11.67 -9.98 -18.45
C VAL A 115 -12.19 -11.41 -18.64
N ILE A 116 -11.87 -12.35 -17.75
CA ILE A 116 -12.42 -13.71 -17.79
C ILE A 116 -13.94 -13.68 -17.62
N ASP A 117 -14.44 -13.01 -16.57
CA ASP A 117 -15.87 -12.88 -16.29
C ASP A 117 -16.65 -12.19 -17.42
N TYR A 118 -15.98 -11.33 -18.21
CA TYR A 118 -16.59 -10.65 -19.36
C TYR A 118 -16.66 -11.52 -20.63
N LEU A 119 -15.76 -12.50 -20.77
CA LEU A 119 -15.67 -13.38 -21.94
C LEU A 119 -16.48 -14.68 -21.81
N GLU A 120 -16.87 -15.04 -20.58
CA GLU A 120 -17.81 -16.13 -20.28
C GLU A 120 -19.27 -15.70 -20.48
#